data_AF-A0A2K8V9K9-F1
#
_entry.id   AF-A0A2K8V9K9-F1
#
_cell.length_a   1.000
_cell.length_b   1.000
_cell.length_c   1.000
_cell.angle_alpha   90.00
_cell.angle_beta   90.00
_cell.angle_gamma   90.00
#
_symmetry.space_group_name_H-M   'P 1'
#
loop_
_entity.id
_entity.type
_entity.pdbx_description
1 polymer ?
#
loop_
_entity_poly.entity_id
_entity_poly.type
_entity_poly.pdbx_seq_one_letter_code
_entity_poly.pdbx_strand_id
1 'polypeptide(L)'
;MKLHNRITSIDSITISIILYMVGYVIKMSAFFDSVLVTRISNFESRIIGSVLISITVSQIIMLVSVETEKKRLAMFLAFLDSILLMFVLDAFALELFSIEQIKRVFIALFLSFIYYELIEVFKGKKSREEAKQKQEEAKLKEAKAIEKLKDKYRCPYCGKREQLNQHQLNGHLNGCQEYKKYKNNINNEKERVSPQV
;
A
#
# COMPACT_ATOMS: atom_id res chain seq x y z
N MET A 1 -7.70 21.63 -14.53
CA MET A 1 -7.73 20.82 -13.28
C MET A 1 -8.02 19.32 -13.49
N LYS A 2 -8.92 18.92 -14.41
CA LYS A 2 -9.27 17.49 -14.65
C LYS A 2 -8.12 16.60 -15.17
N LEU A 3 -7.18 17.15 -15.94
CA LEU A 3 -6.05 16.38 -16.49
C LEU A 3 -5.00 16.04 -15.43
N HIS A 4 -4.68 17.00 -14.56
CA HIS A 4 -3.74 16.82 -13.45
C HIS A 4 -4.20 15.67 -12.53
N ASN A 5 -5.49 15.61 -12.20
CA ASN A 5 -6.05 14.53 -11.37
C ASN A 5 -6.11 13.16 -12.08
N ARG A 6 -6.14 13.11 -13.41
CA ARG A 6 -6.04 11.85 -14.17
C ARG A 6 -4.61 11.34 -14.26
N ILE A 7 -3.64 12.22 -14.49
CA ILE A 7 -2.20 11.89 -14.53
C ILE A 7 -1.68 11.51 -13.14
N THR A 8 -2.24 12.12 -12.08
CA THR A 8 -1.98 11.73 -10.69
C THR A 8 -2.97 10.70 -10.15
N SER A 9 -3.76 10.02 -10.99
CA SER A 9 -4.56 8.88 -10.52
C SER A 9 -3.67 7.75 -10.00
N ILE A 10 -4.17 6.95 -9.06
CA ILE A 10 -3.44 5.83 -8.45
C ILE A 10 -2.92 4.90 -9.55
N ASP A 11 -3.77 4.58 -10.53
CA ASP A 11 -3.44 3.70 -11.64
C ASP A 11 -2.29 4.22 -12.50
N SER A 12 -2.27 5.51 -12.83
CA SER A 12 -1.21 6.08 -13.67
C SER A 12 0.16 6.00 -12.99
N ILE A 13 0.21 6.19 -11.68
CA ILE A 13 1.47 6.14 -10.92
C ILE A 13 1.93 4.69 -10.72
N THR A 14 1.01 3.77 -10.45
CA THR A 14 1.32 2.33 -10.39
C THR A 14 1.87 1.84 -11.73
N ILE A 15 1.28 2.25 -12.85
CA ILE A 15 1.78 1.92 -14.19
C ILE A 15 3.18 2.51 -14.41
N SER A 16 3.42 3.77 -14.02
CA SER A 16 4.75 4.39 -14.11
C SER A 16 5.79 3.65 -13.27
N ILE A 17 5.40 3.08 -12.12
CA ILE A 17 6.28 2.30 -11.25
C ILE A 17 6.59 0.93 -11.83
N ILE A 18 5.61 0.27 -12.44
CA ILE A 18 5.84 -1.00 -13.12
C ILE A 18 6.78 -0.79 -14.30
N LEU A 19 6.53 0.25 -15.12
CA LEU A 19 7.42 0.64 -16.22
C LEU A 19 8.82 1.01 -15.72
N TYR A 20 8.91 1.68 -14.56
CA TYR A 20 10.18 1.96 -13.89
C TYR A 20 10.92 0.67 -13.53
N MET A 21 10.26 -0.28 -12.88
CA MET A 21 10.85 -1.57 -12.51
C MET A 21 11.33 -2.35 -13.74
N VAL A 22 10.52 -2.40 -14.80
CA VAL A 22 10.91 -3.03 -16.07
C VAL A 22 12.15 -2.36 -16.65
N GLY A 23 12.18 -1.02 -16.68
CA GLY A 23 13.35 -0.27 -17.13
C GLY A 23 14.61 -0.55 -16.30
N TYR A 24 14.46 -0.69 -14.99
CA TYR A 24 15.57 -1.01 -14.08
C TYR A 24 16.11 -2.42 -14.33
N VAL A 25 15.21 -3.40 -14.50
CA VAL A 25 15.59 -4.78 -14.83
C VAL A 25 16.34 -4.84 -16.15
N ILE A 26 15.90 -4.13 -17.19
CA ILE A 26 16.58 -4.10 -18.50
C ILE A 26 18.00 -3.57 -18.36
N LYS A 27 18.19 -2.44 -17.66
CA LYS A 27 19.52 -1.84 -17.47
C LYS A 27 20.46 -2.72 -16.67
N MET A 28 19.99 -3.24 -15.54
CA MET A 28 20.78 -4.15 -14.72
C MET A 28 21.12 -5.42 -15.53
N SER A 29 20.22 -5.88 -16.41
CA SER A 29 20.47 -7.08 -17.23
C SER A 29 21.57 -6.80 -18.24
N ALA A 30 21.55 -5.64 -18.90
CA ALA A 30 22.62 -5.22 -19.80
C ALA A 30 23.96 -5.09 -19.06
N PHE A 31 23.95 -4.51 -17.86
CA PHE A 31 25.14 -4.40 -17.02
C PHE A 31 25.68 -5.78 -16.62
N PHE A 32 24.86 -6.67 -16.09
CA PHE A 32 25.30 -8.00 -15.69
C PHE A 32 25.71 -8.87 -16.87
N ASP A 33 25.07 -8.74 -18.05
CA ASP A 33 25.50 -9.44 -19.26
C ASP A 33 26.93 -9.04 -19.65
N SER A 34 27.22 -7.72 -19.62
CA SER A 34 28.56 -7.20 -19.88
C SER A 34 29.62 -7.68 -18.88
N VAL A 35 29.23 -7.93 -17.63
CA VAL A 35 30.13 -8.47 -16.59
C VAL A 35 30.33 -9.97 -16.77
N LEU A 36 29.23 -10.71 -17.00
CA LEU A 36 29.22 -12.16 -17.09
C LEU A 36 29.78 -12.68 -18.42
N VAL A 37 29.89 -11.84 -19.46
CA VAL A 37 30.49 -12.22 -20.76
C VAL A 37 31.92 -12.77 -20.59
N THR A 38 32.64 -12.29 -19.58
CA THR A 38 34.02 -12.70 -19.27
C THR A 38 34.11 -14.06 -18.58
N ARG A 39 32.98 -14.61 -18.10
CA ARG A 39 32.93 -15.85 -17.30
C ARG A 39 32.02 -16.93 -17.87
N ILE A 40 30.97 -16.54 -18.58
CA ILE A 40 29.96 -17.45 -19.13
C ILE A 40 29.91 -17.27 -20.65
N SER A 41 30.49 -18.23 -21.36
CA SER A 41 30.54 -18.22 -22.83
C SER A 41 29.19 -18.54 -23.47
N ASN A 42 28.35 -19.34 -22.80
CA ASN A 42 27.02 -19.69 -23.30
C ASN A 42 26.07 -18.48 -23.19
N PHE A 43 25.62 -17.98 -24.35
CA PHE A 43 24.78 -16.79 -24.45
C PHE A 43 23.47 -16.93 -23.68
N GLU A 44 22.72 -18.01 -23.88
CA GLU A 44 21.41 -18.24 -23.24
C GLU A 44 21.52 -18.25 -21.70
N SER A 45 22.49 -19.00 -21.18
CA SER A 45 22.72 -19.11 -19.74
C SER A 45 23.15 -17.78 -19.13
N ARG A 46 23.91 -16.97 -19.88
CA ARG A 46 24.34 -15.64 -19.47
C ARG A 46 23.17 -14.66 -19.41
N ILE A 47 22.32 -14.64 -20.43
CA ILE A 47 21.14 -13.77 -20.47
C ILE A 47 20.17 -14.13 -19.34
N ILE A 48 19.86 -15.43 -19.17
CA ILE A 48 18.98 -15.90 -18.10
C ILE A 48 19.54 -15.50 -16.72
N GLY A 49 20.83 -15.74 -16.47
CA GLY A 49 21.49 -15.36 -15.23
C GLY A 49 21.44 -13.86 -14.98
N SER A 50 21.73 -13.06 -16.02
CA SER A 50 21.70 -11.59 -15.95
C SER A 50 20.30 -11.08 -15.59
N VAL A 51 19.25 -11.62 -16.22
CA VAL A 51 17.86 -11.23 -15.95
C VAL A 51 17.44 -11.59 -14.53
N LEU A 52 17.74 -12.81 -14.06
CA LEU A 52 17.35 -13.25 -12.71
C LEU A 52 18.02 -12.42 -11.60
N ILE A 53 19.32 -12.13 -11.74
CA ILE A 53 20.04 -11.25 -10.81
C ILE A 53 19.45 -9.84 -10.86
N SER A 54 19.16 -9.34 -12.07
CA SER A 54 18.59 -8.01 -12.28
C SER A 54 17.23 -7.83 -11.62
N ILE A 55 16.34 -8.80 -11.72
CA ILE A 55 15.04 -8.77 -11.03
C ILE A 55 15.24 -8.60 -9.53
N THR A 56 16.11 -9.43 -8.94
CA THR A 56 16.38 -9.43 -7.50
C THR A 56 16.97 -8.09 -7.04
N VAL A 57 17.99 -7.59 -7.74
CA VAL A 57 18.64 -6.32 -7.40
C VAL A 57 17.69 -5.13 -7.58
N SER A 58 16.88 -5.13 -8.65
CA SER A 58 15.89 -4.07 -8.90
C SER A 58 14.84 -4.00 -7.80
N GLN A 59 14.36 -5.15 -7.32
CA GLN A 59 13.40 -5.22 -6.21
C GLN A 59 14.00 -4.66 -4.91
N ILE A 60 15.23 -5.05 -4.57
CA ILE A 60 15.92 -4.57 -3.37
C ILE A 60 16.13 -3.06 -3.43
N ILE A 61 16.65 -2.55 -4.56
CA ILE A 61 16.89 -1.12 -4.74
C ILE A 61 15.58 -0.34 -4.65
N MET A 62 14.51 -0.82 -5.27
CA MET A 62 13.21 -0.17 -5.17
C MET A 62 12.68 -0.16 -3.72
N LEU A 63 12.72 -1.29 -3.02
CA LEU A 63 12.26 -1.37 -1.63
C LEU A 63 13.01 -0.36 -0.75
N VAL A 64 14.35 -0.38 -0.81
CA VAL A 64 15.21 0.54 -0.06
C VAL A 64 14.94 1.99 -0.46
N SER A 65 14.76 2.27 -1.76
CA SER A 65 14.46 3.62 -2.25
C SER A 65 13.18 4.17 -1.68
N VAL A 66 12.14 3.34 -1.56
CA VAL A 66 10.81 3.72 -1.09
C VAL A 66 10.77 3.88 0.43
N GLU A 67 11.42 2.99 1.18
CA GLU A 67 11.41 3.00 2.65
C GLU A 67 12.34 4.05 3.24
N THR A 68 13.29 4.56 2.46
CA THR A 68 14.26 5.51 3.01
C THR A 68 13.68 6.93 3.11
N GLU A 69 13.51 7.40 4.34
CA GLU A 69 13.13 8.79 4.65
C GLU A 69 14.28 9.78 4.41
N LYS A 70 15.53 9.31 4.41
CA LYS A 70 16.72 10.14 4.25
C LYS A 70 16.95 10.52 2.78
N LYS A 71 16.67 11.77 2.42
CA LYS A 71 16.94 12.34 1.08
C LYS A 71 18.34 12.07 0.53
N ARG A 72 19.35 12.02 1.41
CA ARG A 72 20.75 11.72 1.03
C ARG A 72 20.92 10.36 0.37
N LEU A 73 20.20 9.33 0.83
CA LEU A 73 20.31 7.99 0.26
C LEU A 73 19.61 7.91 -1.10
N ALA A 74 18.47 8.58 -1.26
CA ALA A 74 17.81 8.71 -2.56
C ALA A 74 18.69 9.44 -3.59
N MET A 75 19.36 10.51 -3.17
CA MET A 75 20.32 11.22 -4.01
C MET A 75 21.55 10.35 -4.36
N PHE A 76 22.07 9.58 -3.39
CA PHE A 76 23.16 8.65 -3.62
C PHE A 76 22.79 7.54 -4.61
N LEU A 77 21.59 6.96 -4.48
CA LEU A 77 21.08 5.97 -5.43
C LEU A 77 20.87 6.55 -6.83
N ALA A 78 20.36 7.77 -6.95
CA ALA A 78 20.25 8.45 -8.24
C ALA A 78 21.64 8.68 -8.88
N PHE A 79 22.63 9.09 -8.07
CA PHE A 79 24.01 9.23 -8.55
C PHE A 79 24.58 7.90 -9.06
N LEU A 80 24.42 6.81 -8.30
CA LEU A 80 24.83 5.47 -8.75
C LEU A 80 24.10 5.02 -10.01
N ASP A 81 22.80 5.29 -10.13
CA ASP A 81 22.01 4.98 -11.33
C ASP A 81 22.52 5.76 -12.55
N SER A 82 22.94 7.01 -12.36
CA SER A 82 23.55 7.80 -13.43
C SER A 82 24.88 7.20 -13.88
N ILE A 83 25.73 6.78 -12.95
CA ILE A 83 27.00 6.10 -13.27
C ILE A 83 26.72 4.79 -14.04
N LEU A 84 25.76 3.98 -13.57
CA LEU A 84 25.37 2.73 -14.23
C LEU A 84 24.91 3.00 -15.67
N LEU A 85 24.05 4.01 -15.87
CA LEU A 85 23.61 4.44 -17.20
C LEU A 85 24.77 4.91 -18.08
N MET A 86 25.76 5.61 -17.52
CA MET A 86 26.96 5.99 -18.27
C MET A 86 27.75 4.76 -18.73
N PHE A 87 27.83 3.69 -17.94
CA PHE A 87 28.40 2.41 -18.37
C PHE A 87 27.57 1.76 -19.47
N VAL A 88 26.25 1.66 -19.30
CA VAL A 88 25.36 1.02 -20.28
C VAL A 88 25.33 1.77 -21.63
N LEU A 89 25.49 3.09 -21.61
CA LEU A 89 25.51 3.91 -22.82
C LEU A 89 26.91 4.07 -23.44
N ASP A 90 27.93 3.37 -22.91
CA ASP A 90 29.33 3.52 -23.32
C ASP A 90 29.78 5.00 -23.31
N ALA A 91 29.38 5.74 -22.28
CA ALA A 91 29.70 7.16 -22.17
C ALA A 91 31.19 7.42 -21.85
N PHE A 92 31.96 6.39 -21.51
CA PHE A 92 33.41 6.46 -21.24
C PHE A 92 34.28 6.03 -22.43
N ALA A 93 33.72 5.95 -23.64
CA ALA A 93 34.49 5.62 -24.84
C ALA A 93 35.67 6.60 -25.08
N LEU A 94 36.71 6.12 -25.78
CA LEU A 94 38.01 6.78 -25.95
C LEU A 94 37.98 8.18 -26.58
N GLU A 95 36.92 8.53 -27.30
CA GLU A 95 36.75 9.86 -27.89
C GLU A 95 36.17 10.85 -26.87
N LEU A 96 37.03 11.28 -25.94
CA LEU A 96 36.73 12.32 -24.97
C LEU A 96 36.31 13.62 -25.71
N PHE A 97 35.14 14.15 -25.36
CA PHE A 97 34.53 15.42 -25.84
C PHE A 97 33.82 15.39 -27.21
N SER A 98 33.47 14.22 -27.74
CA SER A 98 32.58 14.17 -28.91
C SER A 98 31.14 14.62 -28.55
N ILE A 99 30.42 15.17 -29.52
CA ILE A 99 28.99 15.55 -29.35
C ILE A 99 28.16 14.33 -28.93
N GLU A 100 28.51 13.14 -29.41
CA GLU A 100 27.84 11.88 -29.03
C GLU A 100 28.07 11.53 -27.57
N GLN A 101 29.28 11.71 -27.05
CA GLN A 101 29.58 11.47 -25.66
C GLN A 101 28.79 12.41 -24.75
N ILE A 102 28.72 13.69 -25.09
CA ILE A 102 27.92 14.69 -24.34
C ILE A 102 26.45 14.27 -24.34
N LYS A 103 25.90 13.80 -25.47
CA LYS A 103 24.53 13.28 -25.53
C LYS A 103 24.33 12.07 -24.62
N ARG A 104 25.26 11.10 -24.62
CA ARG A 104 25.18 9.90 -23.76
C ARG A 104 25.20 10.25 -22.29
N VAL A 105 26.10 11.16 -21.87
CA VAL A 105 26.19 11.67 -20.50
C VAL A 105 24.92 12.42 -20.10
N PHE A 106 24.42 13.31 -20.98
CA PHE A 106 23.19 14.05 -20.74
C PHE A 106 21.99 13.11 -20.58
N ILE A 107 21.83 12.12 -21.45
CA ILE A 107 20.76 11.13 -21.38
C ILE A 107 20.85 10.34 -20.07
N ALA A 108 22.04 9.91 -19.66
CA ALA A 108 22.25 9.20 -18.41
C ALA A 108 21.81 10.03 -17.19
N LEU A 109 22.21 11.30 -17.13
CA LEU A 109 21.83 12.22 -16.06
C LEU A 109 20.33 12.55 -16.08
N PHE A 110 19.77 12.81 -17.26
CA PHE A 110 18.36 13.16 -17.43
C PHE A 110 17.44 12.01 -17.04
N LEU A 111 17.75 10.79 -17.47
CA LEU A 111 17.00 9.59 -17.08
C LEU A 111 17.11 9.35 -15.56
N SER A 112 18.31 9.45 -14.99
CA SER A 112 18.51 9.36 -13.53
C SER A 112 17.69 10.40 -12.76
N PHE A 113 17.64 11.65 -13.25
CA PHE A 113 16.82 12.71 -12.66
C PHE A 113 15.32 12.39 -12.72
N ILE A 114 14.82 11.91 -13.88
CA ILE A 114 13.42 11.47 -14.00
C ILE A 114 13.11 10.38 -12.97
N TYR A 115 14.02 9.43 -12.73
CA TYR A 115 13.80 8.39 -11.73
C TYR A 115 13.76 8.94 -10.31
N TYR A 116 14.65 9.86 -9.98
CA TYR A 116 14.62 10.53 -8.68
C TYR A 116 13.26 11.20 -8.43
N GLU A 117 12.74 11.96 -9.39
CA GLU A 117 11.44 12.61 -9.31
C GLU A 117 10.29 11.59 -9.18
N LEU A 118 10.32 10.50 -9.95
CA LEU A 118 9.32 9.43 -9.86
C LEU A 118 9.28 8.79 -8.46
N ILE A 119 10.44 8.57 -7.84
CA ILE A 119 10.53 8.01 -6.48
C ILE A 119 9.96 8.98 -5.45
N GLU A 120 10.29 10.28 -5.54
CA GLU A 120 9.76 11.29 -4.61
C GLU A 120 8.23 11.44 -4.74
N VAL A 121 7.70 11.46 -5.98
CA VAL A 121 6.26 11.46 -6.23
C VAL A 121 5.60 10.21 -5.64
N PHE A 122 6.23 9.05 -5.76
CA PHE A 122 5.71 7.82 -5.21
C PHE A 122 5.70 7.82 -3.68
N LYS A 123 6.79 8.27 -3.02
CA LYS A 123 6.83 8.44 -1.56
C LYS A 123 5.72 9.36 -1.07
N GLY A 124 5.55 10.50 -1.73
CA GLY A 124 4.49 11.46 -1.42
C GLY A 124 3.09 10.84 -1.54
N LYS A 125 2.88 9.97 -2.53
CA LYS A 125 1.63 9.22 -2.67
C LYS A 125 1.43 8.13 -1.63
N LYS A 126 2.43 7.29 -1.39
CA LYS A 126 2.40 6.23 -0.37
C LYS A 126 2.04 6.81 1.00
N SER A 127 2.68 7.91 1.40
CA SER A 127 2.36 8.62 2.64
C SER A 127 0.90 9.09 2.71
N ARG A 128 0.35 9.61 1.60
CA ARG A 128 -1.07 10.03 1.54
C ARG A 128 -2.03 8.86 1.62
N GLU A 129 -1.72 7.72 1.02
CA GLU A 129 -2.54 6.51 1.09
C GLU A 129 -2.50 5.88 2.48
N GLU A 130 -1.33 5.79 3.10
CA GLU A 130 -1.19 5.33 4.49
C GLU A 130 -1.97 6.23 5.45
N ALA A 131 -1.95 7.56 5.24
CA ALA A 131 -2.76 8.48 6.02
C ALA A 131 -4.27 8.25 5.83
N LYS A 132 -4.72 7.98 4.60
CA LYS A 132 -6.13 7.64 4.32
C LYS A 132 -6.54 6.32 4.96
N GLN A 133 -5.72 5.28 4.84
CA GLN A 133 -5.98 3.98 5.47
C GLN A 133 -6.07 4.10 6.99
N LYS A 134 -5.13 4.82 7.62
CA LYS A 134 -5.19 5.10 9.07
C LYS A 134 -6.48 5.83 9.45
N GLN A 135 -6.94 6.77 8.63
CA GLN A 135 -8.18 7.49 8.87
C GLN A 135 -9.42 6.59 8.72
N GLU A 136 -9.45 5.71 7.73
CA GLU A 136 -10.52 4.73 7.54
C GLU A 136 -10.54 3.68 8.67
N GLU A 137 -9.38 3.19 9.09
CA GLU A 137 -9.26 2.29 10.23
C GLU A 137 -9.74 2.95 11.53
N ALA A 138 -9.40 4.23 11.75
CA ALA A 138 -9.88 5.00 12.89
C ALA A 138 -11.41 5.12 12.88
N LYS A 139 -11.99 5.45 11.72
CA LYS A 139 -13.46 5.50 11.54
C LYS A 139 -14.11 4.15 11.79
N LEU A 140 -13.51 3.05 11.34
CA LEU A 140 -14.03 1.70 11.55
C LEU A 140 -13.96 1.31 13.04
N LYS A 141 -12.87 1.65 13.73
CA LYS A 141 -12.72 1.43 15.18
C LYS A 141 -13.76 2.23 15.96
N GLU A 142 -13.99 3.48 15.59
CA GLU A 142 -15.01 4.34 16.19
C GLU A 142 -16.42 3.78 15.95
N ALA A 143 -16.74 3.36 14.72
CA ALA A 143 -18.01 2.72 14.38
C ALA A 143 -18.26 1.45 15.21
N LYS A 144 -17.24 0.58 15.35
CA LYS A 144 -17.31 -0.62 16.19
C LYS A 144 -17.46 -0.30 17.68
N ALA A 145 -16.82 0.76 18.17
CA ALA A 145 -16.97 1.22 19.56
C ALA A 145 -18.39 1.73 19.83
N ILE A 146 -18.96 2.51 18.90
CA ILE A 146 -20.35 2.97 18.96
C ILE A 146 -21.32 1.78 18.91
N GLU A 147 -21.06 0.78 18.09
CA GLU A 147 -21.89 -0.43 18.00
C GLU A 147 -21.86 -1.24 19.31
N LYS A 148 -20.68 -1.45 19.91
CA LYS A 148 -20.54 -2.08 21.23
C LYS A 148 -21.27 -1.30 22.33
N LEU A 149 -21.19 0.03 22.29
CA LEU A 149 -21.96 0.87 23.21
C LEU A 149 -23.46 0.66 23.00
N LYS A 150 -23.96 0.65 21.76
CA LYS A 150 -25.38 0.40 21.47
C LYS A 150 -25.86 -0.97 21.96
N ASP A 151 -25.03 -2.01 21.87
CA ASP A 151 -25.39 -3.33 22.41
C ASP A 151 -25.34 -3.37 23.94
N LYS A 152 -24.49 -2.57 24.60
CA LYS A 152 -24.50 -2.41 26.07
C LYS A 152 -25.84 -1.85 26.59
N TYR A 153 -26.52 -1.00 25.81
CA TYR A 153 -27.84 -0.45 26.15
C TYR A 153 -29.01 -1.19 25.49
N ARG A 154 -28.82 -2.47 25.16
CA ARG A 154 -29.90 -3.35 24.68
C ARG A 154 -30.55 -4.08 25.86
N CYS A 155 -31.87 -4.02 25.95
CA CYS A 155 -32.62 -4.83 26.91
C CYS A 155 -32.58 -6.33 26.50
N PRO A 156 -32.13 -7.25 27.37
CA PRO A 156 -32.05 -8.69 27.06
C PRO A 156 -33.41 -9.38 26.98
N TYR A 157 -34.48 -8.75 27.48
CA TYR A 157 -35.82 -9.34 27.53
C TYR A 157 -36.68 -9.02 26.31
N CYS A 158 -36.55 -7.82 25.74
CA CYS A 158 -37.37 -7.38 24.60
C CYS A 158 -36.55 -6.96 23.38
N GLY A 159 -35.21 -6.94 23.48
CA GLY A 159 -34.31 -6.57 22.38
C GLY A 159 -34.33 -5.08 21.99
N LYS A 160 -35.16 -4.25 22.62
CA LYS A 160 -35.19 -2.80 22.37
C LYS A 160 -33.91 -2.14 22.87
N ARG A 161 -33.43 -1.17 22.10
CA ARG A 161 -32.27 -0.34 22.44
C ARG A 161 -32.77 0.95 23.07
N GLU A 162 -32.33 1.23 24.28
CA GLU A 162 -32.55 2.53 24.92
C GLU A 162 -31.46 3.50 24.45
N GLN A 163 -31.74 4.81 24.48
CA GLN A 163 -30.71 5.82 24.22
C GLN A 163 -29.57 5.64 25.23
N LEU A 164 -28.33 6.02 24.88
CA LEU A 164 -27.05 5.78 25.60
C LEU A 164 -27.01 6.30 27.06
N ASN A 165 -27.97 5.93 27.91
CA ASN A 165 -28.16 6.38 29.27
C ASN A 165 -28.53 5.18 30.15
N GLN A 166 -27.66 4.90 31.12
CA GLN A 166 -27.76 3.72 31.96
C GLN A 166 -28.99 3.78 32.88
N HIS A 167 -29.43 4.98 33.25
CA HIS A 167 -30.60 5.15 34.11
C HIS A 167 -31.91 4.79 33.38
N GLN A 168 -32.02 5.14 32.09
CA GLN A 168 -33.18 4.80 31.26
C GLN A 168 -33.23 3.29 30.98
N LEU A 169 -32.07 2.68 30.69
CA LEU A 169 -31.98 1.22 30.55
C LEU A 169 -32.44 0.47 31.80
N ASN A 170 -32.01 0.91 32.99
CA ASN A 170 -32.40 0.28 34.25
C ASN A 170 -33.91 0.42 34.52
N GLY A 171 -34.50 1.58 34.22
CA GLY A 171 -35.95 1.77 34.31
C GLY A 171 -36.71 0.84 33.37
N HIS A 172 -36.24 0.71 32.13
CA HIS A 172 -36.81 -0.20 31.15
C HIS A 172 -36.69 -1.68 31.57
N LEU A 173 -35.51 -2.09 32.06
CA LEU A 173 -35.24 -3.47 32.52
C LEU A 173 -36.24 -3.91 33.59
N ASN A 174 -36.48 -3.05 34.59
CA ASN A 174 -37.42 -3.35 35.67
C ASN A 174 -38.84 -3.54 35.14
N GLY A 175 -39.34 -2.62 34.31
CA GLY A 175 -40.67 -2.73 33.71
C GLY A 175 -40.81 -3.97 32.81
N CYS A 176 -39.77 -4.30 32.05
CA CYS A 176 -39.79 -5.46 31.15
C CYS A 176 -39.77 -6.79 31.93
N GLN A 177 -39.06 -6.84 33.06
CA GLN A 177 -39.01 -8.00 33.94
C GLN A 177 -40.34 -8.24 34.67
N GLU A 178 -40.99 -7.17 35.15
CA GLU A 178 -42.31 -7.24 35.76
C GLU A 178 -43.37 -7.72 34.76
N TYR A 179 -43.38 -7.17 33.54
CA TYR A 179 -44.29 -7.61 32.49
C TYR A 179 -44.13 -9.10 32.15
N LYS A 180 -42.88 -9.60 32.11
CA LYS A 180 -42.61 -11.03 31.86
C LYS A 180 -43.14 -11.92 33.00
N LYS A 181 -42.95 -11.51 34.26
CA LYS A 181 -43.49 -12.22 35.43
C LYS A 181 -45.02 -12.27 35.39
N TYR A 182 -45.66 -11.15 35.10
CA TYR A 182 -47.11 -11.06 34.97
C TYR A 182 -47.65 -11.98 33.87
N LYS A 183 -47.04 -11.96 32.67
CA LYS A 183 -47.44 -12.82 31.55
C LYS A 183 -47.27 -14.31 31.85
N ASN A 184 -46.20 -14.70 32.54
CA ASN A 184 -45.98 -16.09 32.94
C ASN A 184 -47.02 -16.55 33.97
N ASN A 185 -47.40 -15.70 34.92
CA ASN A 185 -48.45 -16.03 35.88
C ASN A 185 -49.80 -16.23 35.19
N ILE A 186 -50.16 -15.38 34.23
CA ILE A 186 -51.39 -15.55 33.43
C ILE A 186 -51.38 -16.86 32.63
N ASN A 187 -50.26 -17.21 32.03
CA ASN A 187 -50.15 -18.45 31.26
C ASN A 187 -50.24 -19.69 32.17
N ASN A 188 -49.60 -19.66 33.34
CA ASN A 188 -49.70 -20.73 34.33
C ASN A 188 -51.13 -20.88 34.89
N GLU A 189 -51.87 -19.78 35.04
CA GLU A 189 -53.29 -19.83 35.41
C GLU A 189 -54.15 -20.41 34.28
N LYS A 190 -53.87 -20.08 33.01
CA LYS A 190 -54.57 -20.69 31.87
C LYS A 190 -54.29 -22.19 31.73
N GLU A 191 -53.08 -22.64 31.98
CA GLU A 191 -52.73 -24.08 31.96
C GLU A 191 -53.39 -24.85 33.12
N ARG A 192 -53.60 -24.23 34.29
CA ARG A 192 -54.37 -24.83 35.39
C ARG A 192 -55.89 -24.90 35.11
N VAL A 193 -56.39 -24.07 34.21
CA VAL A 193 -57.82 -23.98 33.85
C VAL A 193 -58.14 -24.75 32.56
N SER A 194 -57.15 -25.34 31.88
CA SER A 194 -57.38 -26.25 30.75
C SER A 194 -57.63 -27.67 31.28
N PRO A 195 -58.87 -28.18 31.30
CA PRO A 195 -59.12 -29.56 31.69
C PRO A 195 -58.52 -30.50 30.66
N GLN A 196 -57.94 -31.60 31.14
CA GLN A 196 -57.63 -32.77 30.31
C GLN A 196 -58.92 -33.21 29.62
N VAL A 197 -58.93 -33.12 28.30
CA VAL A 197 -59.89 -33.81 27.42
C VAL A 197 -59.13 -34.92 26.72
#